data_AF-A0A819AS06-F1
#
_entry.id   AF-A0A819AS06-F1
#
_cell.length_a   1.000
_cell.length_b   1.000
_cell.length_c   1.000
_cell.angle_alpha   90.00
_cell.angle_beta   90.00
_cell.angle_gamma   90.00
#
_symmetry.space_group_name_H-M   'P 1'
#
loop_
_entity.id
_entity.type
_entity.pdbx_description
1 polymer ?
#
loop_
_entity_poly.entity_id
_entity_poly.type
_entity_poly.pdbx_seq_one_letter_code
_entity_poly.pdbx_strand_id
1 'polypeptide(L)'
;MSKVGVNLDEFSDNPSTLSRIVDILKAETKLFWIDRASQQILLTMTRFNLRPAFVPDKYQLPLTQPNHWKFEFHGKPTRYRSIDGHDFVYINYTWSTYLLSDFESPGISEPMLETIGGKWIEPFILPCDPYHLFQRTGYACMDESQYPIPSVHPERTEWFYDDTCDIEEPHVVSPNQGCLQCHCSQTVNISCVDALKENIGSVNVSFIFTRLPWNQTQASIIRKLSDPQSTAHPRDADQRLLTSGLEAKLIEYRYFNGNSCEIHESCIGGTGWRRLLLFDSSDENIGGNSLTIGQIYTLTDNATQEPAEVTNHGLYQYDICHHHYHFKYYGTFTYDNENFQNSKRGFCIISTGRQANAEWSPLWSPFYNCTYQGNSPGWTDSYQAGIPCQWIDITDYNTTYSSTTAFLRANMNPDNMLCEGQLVLDADGNFIWEQTNFTAINGQTVYKPKCVTGTNPSTLANNIDGVQITLPTDGHGYVTEPCLPYGQHIGSEKNCGFIMKSPMEKCQPGEITKLSCLLETNLNCSAVLTPQVVRICESSQVLNTGLACDYNTALNNMVVNSSLTSVITFMCPSFRDSQEPGGLYSIYVASIMDQLDDHQTTVVCEQVQ
;
A
#
# COMPACT_ATOMS: atom_id res chain seq x y z
N MET A 1 -25.86 -7.09 3.74
CA MET A 1 -26.02 -6.02 2.72
C MET A 1 -25.24 -4.82 3.23
N SER A 2 -24.43 -4.19 2.39
CA SER A 2 -23.60 -3.01 2.73
C SER A 2 -24.05 -1.79 1.90
N LYS A 3 -23.47 -0.63 2.19
CA LYS A 3 -23.62 0.63 1.45
C LYS A 3 -22.23 1.13 1.06
N VAL A 4 -22.11 1.66 -0.15
CA VAL A 4 -20.95 2.41 -0.59
C VAL A 4 -21.39 3.71 -1.26
N GLY A 5 -20.63 4.78 -1.08
CA GLY A 5 -21.01 6.12 -1.50
C GLY A 5 -19.83 7.03 -1.79
N VAL A 6 -20.17 8.27 -2.10
CA VAL A 6 -19.25 9.42 -2.19
C VAL A 6 -19.68 10.42 -1.13
N ASN A 7 -18.79 10.77 -0.21
CA ASN A 7 -19.05 11.82 0.78
C ASN A 7 -19.08 13.17 0.05
N LEU A 8 -20.14 13.96 0.27
CA LEU A 8 -20.38 15.23 -0.41
C LEU A 8 -20.06 16.45 0.45
N ASP A 9 -19.59 16.26 1.67
CA ASP A 9 -19.42 17.32 2.66
C ASP A 9 -18.44 18.41 2.19
N GLU A 10 -17.38 18.01 1.48
CA GLU A 10 -16.39 18.91 0.85
C GLU A 10 -17.02 19.89 -0.17
N PHE A 11 -18.23 19.61 -0.67
CA PHE A 11 -18.91 20.43 -1.68
C PHE A 11 -20.06 21.26 -1.10
N SER A 12 -20.31 21.17 0.21
CA SER A 12 -21.48 21.76 0.87
C SER A 12 -21.56 23.29 0.73
N ASP A 13 -20.42 23.96 0.65
CA ASP A 13 -20.31 25.42 0.52
C ASP A 13 -20.62 25.94 -0.89
N ASN A 14 -20.77 25.07 -1.91
CA ASN A 14 -21.13 25.46 -3.27
C ASN A 14 -22.34 24.66 -3.79
N PRO A 15 -23.58 25.13 -3.55
CA PRO A 15 -24.80 24.40 -3.90
C PRO A 15 -24.93 24.09 -5.41
N SER A 16 -24.43 24.96 -6.29
CA SER A 16 -24.47 24.73 -7.73
C SER A 16 -23.54 23.60 -8.17
N THR A 17 -22.32 23.58 -7.65
CA THR A 17 -21.35 22.50 -7.90
C THR A 17 -21.86 21.20 -7.31
N LEU A 18 -22.34 21.23 -6.07
CA LEU A 18 -22.93 20.07 -5.40
C LEU A 18 -24.09 19.46 -6.20
N SER A 19 -24.99 20.28 -6.75
CA SER A 19 -26.09 19.77 -7.58
C SER A 19 -25.59 19.03 -8.82
N ARG A 20 -24.58 19.58 -9.51
CA ARG A 20 -23.98 18.95 -10.70
C ARG A 20 -23.30 17.63 -10.34
N ILE A 21 -22.53 17.59 -9.25
CA ILE A 21 -21.86 16.38 -8.76
C ILE A 21 -22.90 15.30 -8.44
N VAL A 22 -23.98 15.64 -7.73
CA VAL A 22 -25.07 14.70 -7.41
C VAL A 22 -25.68 14.12 -8.69
N ASP A 23 -25.92 14.93 -9.71
CA ASP A 23 -26.48 14.47 -10.99
C ASP A 23 -25.52 13.53 -11.74
N ILE A 24 -24.22 13.85 -11.75
CA ILE A 24 -23.18 13.00 -12.33
C ILE A 24 -23.12 11.66 -11.60
N LEU A 25 -23.02 11.67 -10.26
CA LEU A 25 -22.93 10.46 -9.44
C LEU A 25 -24.18 9.57 -9.57
N LYS A 26 -25.36 10.16 -9.76
CA LYS A 26 -26.59 9.39 -10.03
C LYS A 26 -26.61 8.74 -11.41
N ALA A 27 -25.89 9.32 -12.36
CA ALA A 27 -25.75 8.81 -13.72
C ALA A 27 -24.53 7.89 -13.91
N GLU A 28 -23.69 7.73 -12.88
CA GLU A 28 -22.49 6.90 -12.94
C GLU A 28 -22.77 5.44 -13.30
N THR A 29 -21.76 4.82 -13.90
CA THR A 29 -21.88 3.46 -14.42
C THR A 29 -21.86 2.42 -13.29
N LYS A 30 -22.29 1.19 -13.60
CA LYS A 30 -22.14 0.06 -12.67
C LYS A 30 -20.65 -0.18 -12.31
N LEU A 31 -19.72 0.07 -13.23
CA LEU A 31 -18.29 -0.14 -12.99
C LEU A 31 -17.74 0.80 -11.91
N PHE A 32 -18.16 2.07 -11.91
CA PHE A 32 -17.82 3.03 -10.86
C PHE A 32 -18.22 2.52 -9.47
N TRP A 33 -19.45 2.00 -9.34
CA TRP A 33 -19.93 1.45 -8.06
C TRP A 33 -19.28 0.11 -7.69
N ILE A 34 -18.89 -0.71 -8.67
CA ILE A 34 -18.11 -1.94 -8.43
C ILE A 34 -16.73 -1.59 -7.89
N ASP A 35 -16.06 -0.61 -8.46
CA ASP A 35 -14.73 -0.19 -8.04
C ASP A 35 -14.76 0.32 -6.59
N ARG A 36 -15.67 1.25 -6.28
CA ARG A 36 -15.87 1.71 -4.90
C ARG A 36 -16.22 0.58 -3.93
N ALA A 37 -17.16 -0.30 -4.27
CA ALA A 37 -17.48 -1.44 -3.41
C ALA A 37 -16.26 -2.37 -3.25
N SER A 38 -15.41 -2.48 -4.27
CA SER A 38 -14.20 -3.28 -4.21
C SER A 38 -13.17 -2.66 -3.27
N GLN A 39 -12.92 -1.34 -3.36
CA GLN A 39 -12.03 -0.63 -2.43
C GLN A 39 -12.49 -0.77 -0.99
N GLN A 40 -13.80 -0.65 -0.73
CA GLN A 40 -14.35 -0.86 0.61
C GLN A 40 -14.06 -2.27 1.13
N ILE A 41 -14.21 -3.31 0.31
CA ILE A 41 -13.92 -4.70 0.69
C ILE A 41 -12.41 -4.93 0.89
N LEU A 42 -11.56 -4.30 0.06
CA LEU A 42 -10.10 -4.45 0.16
C LEU A 42 -9.53 -3.99 1.50
N LEU A 43 -10.18 -3.02 2.16
CA LEU A 43 -9.81 -2.60 3.53
C LEU A 43 -9.89 -3.73 4.57
N THR A 44 -10.57 -4.85 4.27
CA THR A 44 -10.65 -6.00 5.20
C THR A 44 -9.51 -7.00 5.05
N MET A 45 -8.67 -6.86 4.00
CA MET A 45 -7.70 -7.87 3.59
C MET A 45 -6.66 -8.15 4.67
N THR A 46 -6.07 -7.11 5.26
CA THR A 46 -5.07 -7.27 6.33
C THR A 46 -5.62 -8.10 7.48
N ARG A 47 -6.78 -7.73 8.03
CA ARG A 47 -7.41 -8.48 9.12
C ARG A 47 -7.79 -9.91 8.74
N PHE A 48 -8.15 -10.19 7.49
CA PHE A 48 -8.44 -11.57 7.06
C PHE A 48 -7.19 -12.42 6.84
N ASN A 49 -6.11 -11.83 6.32
CA ASN A 49 -4.85 -12.52 6.02
C ASN A 49 -3.94 -12.67 7.25
N LEU A 50 -4.05 -11.75 8.20
CA LEU A 50 -3.31 -11.76 9.46
C LEU A 50 -4.25 -11.99 10.66
N ARG A 51 -5.40 -12.63 10.42
CA ARG A 51 -6.48 -12.85 11.40
C ARG A 51 -6.05 -13.36 12.78
N PRO A 52 -5.04 -14.24 12.93
CA PRO A 52 -4.54 -14.63 14.25
C PRO A 52 -4.09 -13.46 15.14
N ALA A 53 -3.66 -12.34 14.56
CA ALA A 53 -3.28 -11.13 15.29
C ALA A 53 -4.50 -10.38 15.87
N PHE A 54 -5.68 -10.53 15.25
CA PHE A 54 -6.91 -9.81 15.60
C PHE A 54 -7.89 -10.67 16.40
N VAL A 55 -7.91 -11.97 16.15
CA VAL A 55 -8.87 -12.91 16.74
C VAL A 55 -8.11 -14.13 17.29
N PRO A 56 -7.96 -14.23 18.62
CA PRO A 56 -7.29 -15.36 19.26
C PRO A 56 -7.92 -16.71 18.85
N ASP A 57 -7.09 -17.75 18.79
CA ASP A 57 -7.47 -19.14 18.48
C ASP A 57 -8.12 -19.34 17.09
N LYS A 58 -7.90 -18.41 16.16
CA LYS A 58 -8.40 -18.48 14.79
C LYS A 58 -7.30 -18.26 13.77
N TYR A 59 -7.50 -18.82 12.59
CA TYR A 59 -6.59 -18.62 11.46
C TYR A 59 -7.25 -17.86 10.32
N GLN A 60 -6.49 -17.68 9.25
CA GLN A 60 -6.82 -16.81 8.13
C GLN A 60 -8.11 -17.24 7.44
N LEU A 61 -8.81 -16.24 6.90
CA LEU A 61 -9.94 -16.42 5.99
C LEU A 61 -9.75 -15.48 4.78
N PRO A 62 -8.69 -15.71 3.98
CA PRO A 62 -8.31 -14.77 2.92
C PRO A 62 -9.42 -14.66 1.88
N LEU A 63 -9.63 -13.46 1.34
CA LEU A 63 -10.58 -13.25 0.25
C LEU A 63 -9.92 -13.58 -1.10
N THR A 64 -10.73 -13.90 -2.11
CA THR A 64 -10.22 -14.03 -3.49
C THR A 64 -9.88 -12.67 -4.08
N GLN A 65 -9.12 -12.66 -5.17
CA GLN A 65 -8.90 -11.46 -5.97
C GLN A 65 -10.20 -10.78 -6.48
N PRO A 66 -10.21 -9.44 -6.66
CA PRO A 66 -11.41 -8.68 -7.04
C PRO A 66 -12.08 -9.11 -8.35
N ASN A 67 -11.34 -9.67 -9.30
CA ASN A 67 -11.91 -10.17 -10.56
C ASN A 67 -12.83 -11.39 -10.40
N HIS A 68 -12.89 -12.01 -9.22
CA HIS A 68 -13.81 -13.14 -8.93
C HIS A 68 -15.09 -12.70 -8.22
N TRP A 69 -15.17 -11.42 -7.89
CA TRP A 69 -16.21 -10.87 -7.05
C TRP A 69 -17.50 -10.68 -7.83
N LYS A 70 -18.61 -11.11 -7.24
CA LYS A 70 -19.94 -10.95 -7.81
C LYS A 70 -20.71 -9.91 -7.03
N PHE A 71 -21.02 -8.81 -7.70
CA PHE A 71 -21.77 -7.68 -7.13
C PHE A 71 -23.22 -7.66 -7.60
N GLU A 72 -24.12 -7.54 -6.64
CA GLU A 72 -25.54 -7.24 -6.84
C GLU A 72 -25.88 -5.92 -6.15
N PHE A 73 -26.41 -4.97 -6.91
CA PHE A 73 -26.79 -3.66 -6.41
C PHE A 73 -28.30 -3.58 -6.21
N HIS A 74 -28.70 -2.98 -5.08
CA HIS A 74 -30.09 -2.92 -4.64
C HIS A 74 -30.60 -1.49 -4.77
N GLY A 75 -31.38 -1.25 -5.83
CA GLY A 75 -31.93 0.07 -6.15
C GLY A 75 -31.05 0.87 -7.10
N LYS A 76 -31.19 2.19 -7.06
CA LYS A 76 -30.40 3.15 -7.86
C LYS A 76 -29.58 4.04 -6.93
N PRO A 77 -28.45 4.60 -7.39
CA PRO A 77 -27.72 5.59 -6.61
C PRO A 77 -28.64 6.71 -6.15
N THR A 78 -28.65 6.97 -4.85
CA THR A 78 -29.60 7.89 -4.22
C THR A 78 -28.85 8.84 -3.29
N ARG A 79 -29.29 10.10 -3.26
CA ARG A 79 -28.75 11.08 -2.32
C ARG A 79 -29.41 10.90 -0.96
N TYR A 80 -28.62 10.85 0.10
CA TYR A 80 -29.11 10.70 1.46
C TYR A 80 -28.19 11.39 2.45
N ARG A 81 -28.79 12.26 3.28
CA ARG A 81 -28.10 13.07 4.28
C ARG A 81 -28.46 12.53 5.65
N SER A 82 -27.65 11.62 6.19
CA SER A 82 -27.71 11.06 7.56
C SER A 82 -26.97 9.72 7.75
N ILE A 83 -26.01 9.36 6.91
CA ILE A 83 -25.04 8.30 7.32
C ILE A 83 -24.06 9.02 8.25
N ASP A 84 -24.21 8.80 9.56
CA ASP A 84 -23.49 9.51 10.64
C ASP A 84 -23.53 11.05 10.57
N GLY A 85 -24.56 11.61 9.92
CA GLY A 85 -24.74 13.06 9.78
C GLY A 85 -24.23 13.64 8.45
N HIS A 86 -23.48 12.87 7.68
CA HIS A 86 -22.92 13.30 6.39
C HIS A 86 -23.90 13.16 5.21
N ASP A 87 -23.62 13.87 4.12
CA ASP A 87 -24.37 13.87 2.85
C ASP A 87 -23.70 12.98 1.81
N PHE A 88 -24.43 12.00 1.27
CA PHE A 88 -23.89 11.06 0.27
C PHE A 88 -24.74 11.00 -0.98
N VAL A 89 -24.13 10.66 -2.11
CA VAL A 89 -24.76 9.75 -3.08
C VAL A 89 -24.24 8.35 -2.80
N TYR A 90 -25.13 7.40 -2.54
CA TYR A 90 -24.77 6.02 -2.20
C TYR A 90 -25.62 4.99 -2.94
N ILE A 91 -25.13 3.75 -2.95
CA ILE A 91 -25.87 2.57 -3.42
C ILE A 91 -25.72 1.41 -2.42
N ASN A 92 -26.81 0.65 -2.24
CA ASN A 92 -26.76 -0.58 -1.45
C ASN A 92 -26.21 -1.71 -2.33
N TYR A 93 -25.41 -2.61 -1.75
CA TYR A 93 -24.91 -3.76 -2.46
C TYR A 93 -24.81 -5.01 -1.59
N THR A 94 -24.85 -6.16 -2.26
CA THR A 94 -24.37 -7.43 -1.75
C THR A 94 -23.26 -7.93 -2.64
N TRP A 95 -22.31 -8.62 -2.02
CA TRP A 95 -21.15 -9.17 -2.67
C TRP A 95 -21.02 -10.65 -2.31
N SER A 96 -20.46 -11.44 -3.22
CA SER A 96 -20.11 -12.84 -2.95
C SER A 96 -18.89 -13.28 -3.77
N THR A 97 -18.15 -14.23 -3.21
CA THR A 97 -17.13 -15.00 -3.91
C THR A 97 -17.15 -16.45 -3.42
N TYR A 98 -16.40 -17.33 -4.07
CA TYR A 98 -16.19 -18.70 -3.64
C TYR A 98 -14.72 -18.93 -3.33
N LEU A 99 -14.46 -19.34 -2.09
CA LEU A 99 -13.14 -19.81 -1.67
C LEU A 99 -13.04 -21.30 -1.93
N LEU A 100 -12.06 -21.67 -2.76
CA LEU A 100 -11.68 -23.04 -3.05
C LEU A 100 -10.41 -23.35 -2.25
N SER A 101 -10.39 -24.45 -1.49
CA SER A 101 -9.25 -24.88 -0.68
C SER A 101 -9.31 -26.38 -0.41
N ASP A 102 -8.34 -26.92 0.31
CA ASP A 102 -8.32 -28.31 0.74
C ASP A 102 -9.46 -28.61 1.73
N PHE A 103 -9.61 -29.89 2.07
CA PHE A 103 -10.71 -30.36 2.90
C PHE A 103 -10.58 -29.94 4.37
N GLU A 104 -9.39 -29.87 4.94
CA GLU A 104 -9.21 -29.67 6.38
C GLU A 104 -9.18 -28.19 6.75
N SER A 105 -8.52 -27.37 5.92
CA SER A 105 -8.25 -25.96 6.17
C SER A 105 -9.44 -25.11 6.60
N PRO A 106 -10.67 -25.23 6.04
CA PRO A 106 -11.77 -24.38 6.49
C PRO A 106 -12.12 -24.59 7.98
N GLY A 107 -12.03 -25.81 8.49
CA GLY A 107 -12.28 -26.11 9.91
C GLY A 107 -11.14 -25.66 10.82
N ILE A 108 -9.90 -25.67 10.31
CA ILE A 108 -8.73 -25.11 11.01
C ILE A 108 -8.85 -23.59 11.10
N SER A 109 -9.12 -22.91 9.98
CA SER A 109 -9.34 -21.47 9.91
C SER A 109 -10.45 -20.98 10.84
N GLU A 110 -11.55 -21.72 10.88
CA GLU A 110 -12.72 -21.39 11.67
C GLU A 110 -13.46 -22.68 12.07
N PRO A 111 -13.47 -23.04 13.36
CA PRO A 111 -14.13 -24.26 13.83
C PRO A 111 -15.61 -24.38 13.42
N MET A 112 -16.31 -23.24 13.30
CA MET A 112 -17.70 -23.22 12.82
C MET A 112 -17.86 -23.64 11.36
N LEU A 113 -16.77 -23.71 10.59
CA LEU A 113 -16.70 -24.20 9.22
C LEU A 113 -16.07 -25.62 9.15
N GLU A 114 -15.99 -26.36 10.24
CA GLU A 114 -15.54 -27.76 10.21
C GLU A 114 -16.52 -28.65 9.42
N THR A 115 -17.83 -28.39 9.58
CA THR A 115 -18.89 -29.21 8.98
C THR A 115 -19.57 -28.52 7.81
N ILE A 116 -20.04 -29.31 6.83
CA ILE A 116 -20.83 -28.79 5.70
C ILE A 116 -22.11 -28.13 6.22
N GLY A 117 -22.41 -26.93 5.73
CA GLY A 117 -23.51 -26.10 6.20
C GLY A 117 -23.17 -25.23 7.40
N GLY A 118 -22.00 -25.43 8.02
CA GLY A 118 -21.43 -24.55 9.04
C GLY A 118 -21.32 -23.11 8.54
N LYS A 119 -21.52 -22.16 9.46
CA LYS A 119 -21.56 -20.73 9.17
C LYS A 119 -20.78 -19.93 10.18
N TRP A 120 -20.08 -18.93 9.68
CA TRP A 120 -19.39 -17.93 10.49
C TRP A 120 -19.72 -16.54 9.96
N ILE A 121 -19.83 -15.57 10.89
CA ILE A 121 -20.09 -14.17 10.57
C ILE A 121 -18.95 -13.36 11.16
N GLU A 122 -18.18 -12.70 10.30
CA GLU A 122 -17.12 -11.76 10.72
C GLU A 122 -17.66 -10.33 10.56
N PRO A 123 -17.77 -9.55 11.67
CA PRO A 123 -18.21 -8.16 11.61
C PRO A 123 -17.07 -7.21 11.30
N PHE A 124 -17.38 -6.16 10.54
CA PHE A 124 -16.52 -5.01 10.29
C PHE A 124 -17.33 -3.73 10.35
N ILE A 125 -16.70 -2.64 10.76
CA ILE A 125 -17.13 -1.28 10.47
C ILE A 125 -16.24 -0.80 9.32
N LEU A 126 -16.82 -0.32 8.22
CA LEU A 126 -16.08 0.16 7.05
C LEU A 126 -16.47 1.60 6.72
N PRO A 127 -15.60 2.40 6.08
CA PRO A 127 -15.98 3.71 5.56
C PRO A 127 -17.04 3.57 4.47
N CYS A 128 -18.07 4.42 4.50
CA CYS A 128 -19.07 4.48 3.41
C CYS A 128 -18.45 4.99 2.11
N ASP A 129 -17.52 5.95 2.21
CA ASP A 129 -16.66 6.40 1.11
C ASP A 129 -15.24 5.87 1.33
N PRO A 130 -14.81 4.82 0.62
CA PRO A 130 -13.53 4.15 0.87
C PRO A 130 -12.31 4.91 0.33
N TYR A 131 -12.52 6.01 -0.38
CA TYR A 131 -11.43 6.84 -0.87
C TYR A 131 -11.05 7.93 0.12
N HIS A 132 -9.78 8.36 0.04
CA HIS A 132 -9.19 9.39 0.88
C HIS A 132 -9.21 9.04 2.38
N LEU A 133 -9.14 7.75 2.70
CA LEU A 133 -9.23 7.26 4.07
C LEU A 133 -8.17 7.92 4.97
N PHE A 134 -6.90 7.87 4.59
CA PHE A 134 -5.82 8.46 5.40
C PHE A 134 -5.89 9.99 5.46
N GLN A 135 -6.32 10.65 4.38
CA GLN A 135 -6.50 12.10 4.32
C GLN A 135 -7.56 12.55 5.33
N ARG A 136 -8.61 11.74 5.53
CA ARG A 136 -9.76 12.06 6.39
C ARG A 136 -9.66 11.55 7.82
N THR A 137 -8.94 10.45 8.08
CA THR A 137 -8.78 9.89 9.43
C THR A 137 -7.40 10.12 10.04
N GLY A 138 -6.42 10.52 9.23
CA GLY A 138 -5.01 10.39 9.61
C GLY A 138 -4.70 8.96 10.02
N TYR A 139 -3.89 8.82 11.08
CA TYR A 139 -3.48 7.53 11.64
C TYR A 139 -4.58 6.78 12.40
N ALA A 140 -5.74 7.38 12.70
CA ALA A 140 -6.73 6.76 13.60
C ALA A 140 -7.15 5.33 13.19
N CYS A 141 -7.23 5.06 11.88
CA CYS A 141 -7.59 3.76 11.32
C CYS A 141 -6.41 2.94 10.80
N MET A 142 -5.16 3.37 11.02
CA MET A 142 -3.97 2.69 10.52
C MET A 142 -3.35 1.85 11.63
N ASP A 143 -3.38 0.54 11.49
CA ASP A 143 -2.66 -0.43 12.32
C ASP A 143 -1.25 -0.64 11.77
N GLU A 144 -0.28 -0.04 12.44
CA GLU A 144 1.15 -0.12 12.13
C GLU A 144 1.82 -1.33 12.79
N SER A 145 1.08 -2.14 13.55
CA SER A 145 1.63 -3.29 14.26
C SER A 145 2.31 -4.25 13.29
N GLN A 146 3.51 -4.69 13.67
CA GLN A 146 4.38 -5.57 12.88
C GLN A 146 4.91 -4.97 11.57
N TYR A 147 4.60 -3.71 11.24
CA TYR A 147 5.22 -3.01 10.10
C TYR A 147 6.45 -2.19 10.53
N PRO A 148 7.47 -2.06 9.67
CA PRO A 148 8.56 -1.11 9.91
C PRO A 148 8.04 0.34 9.98
N ILE A 149 8.65 1.20 10.78
CA ILE A 149 8.26 2.61 10.86
C ILE A 149 9.23 3.45 10.02
N PRO A 150 8.75 4.37 9.16
CA PRO A 150 7.36 4.60 8.77
C PRO A 150 6.96 3.75 7.55
N SER A 151 5.82 3.04 7.58
CA SER A 151 5.29 2.29 6.42
C SER A 151 3.94 2.78 5.89
N VAL A 152 3.17 3.55 6.68
CA VAL A 152 1.85 4.03 6.25
C VAL A 152 2.01 4.96 5.05
N HIS A 153 1.31 4.65 3.97
CA HIS A 153 1.27 5.47 2.76
C HIS A 153 -0.19 5.77 2.38
N PRO A 154 -0.55 7.04 2.04
CA PRO A 154 -1.93 7.43 1.75
C PRO A 154 -2.61 6.65 0.61
N GLU A 155 -1.80 6.13 -0.32
CA GLU A 155 -2.27 5.32 -1.47
C GLU A 155 -2.18 3.80 -1.26
N ARG A 156 -1.94 3.34 -0.02
CA ARG A 156 -1.83 1.91 0.37
C ARG A 156 -2.53 1.58 1.69
N THR A 157 -3.60 2.31 2.01
CA THR A 157 -4.32 2.17 3.29
C THR A 157 -4.93 0.80 3.53
N GLU A 158 -5.20 0.03 2.48
CA GLU A 158 -5.74 -1.33 2.56
C GLU A 158 -4.82 -2.31 3.30
N TRP A 159 -3.52 -2.00 3.40
CA TRP A 159 -2.55 -2.78 4.17
C TRP A 159 -2.59 -2.49 5.67
N PHE A 160 -3.17 -1.35 6.07
CA PHE A 160 -3.14 -0.86 7.44
C PHE A 160 -4.52 -0.72 8.07
N TYR A 161 -5.60 -0.77 7.29
CA TYR A 161 -6.93 -0.51 7.85
C TYR A 161 -7.31 -1.52 8.93
N ASP A 162 -7.60 -1.01 10.13
CA ASP A 162 -8.21 -1.76 11.21
C ASP A 162 -9.27 -0.93 11.92
N ASP A 163 -10.51 -1.44 11.91
CA ASP A 163 -11.64 -0.83 12.59
C ASP A 163 -11.61 -1.03 14.11
N THR A 164 -10.68 -1.84 14.63
CA THR A 164 -10.52 -2.08 16.06
C THR A 164 -9.50 -1.16 16.74
N CYS A 165 -8.76 -0.36 15.96
CA CYS A 165 -7.83 0.62 16.52
C CYS A 165 -8.54 1.68 17.38
N ASP A 166 -8.01 1.88 18.58
CA ASP A 166 -8.52 2.81 19.59
C ASP A 166 -7.38 3.76 20.06
N ILE A 167 -7.67 4.63 21.01
CA ILE A 167 -6.70 5.54 21.60
C ILE A 167 -5.71 4.73 22.45
N GLU A 168 -4.45 4.73 22.02
CA GLU A 168 -3.34 4.05 22.70
C GLU A 168 -2.42 5.05 23.40
N GLU A 169 -1.65 4.57 24.38
CA GLU A 169 -0.55 5.36 24.95
C GLU A 169 0.54 5.60 23.88
N PRO A 170 1.30 6.72 23.97
CA PRO A 170 2.35 7.01 23.02
C PRO A 170 3.36 5.85 22.90
N HIS A 171 3.66 5.45 21.67
CA HIS A 171 4.62 4.40 21.40
C HIS A 171 5.98 4.72 22.03
N VAL A 172 6.50 3.80 22.84
CA VAL A 172 7.82 3.90 23.43
C VAL A 172 8.77 3.02 22.63
N VAL A 173 9.69 3.66 21.90
CA VAL A 173 10.72 2.96 21.13
C VAL A 173 11.59 2.15 22.09
N SER A 174 11.57 0.82 21.94
CA SER A 174 12.41 -0.10 22.70
C SER A 174 13.50 -0.67 21.79
N PRO A 175 14.75 -0.82 22.28
CA PRO A 175 15.88 -1.27 21.46
C PRO A 175 15.72 -2.63 20.77
N ASN A 176 14.71 -3.43 21.15
CA ASN A 176 14.48 -4.79 20.68
C ASN A 176 13.01 -5.07 20.29
N GLN A 177 12.19 -4.03 20.14
CA GLN A 177 10.77 -4.19 19.87
C GLN A 177 10.33 -3.16 18.82
N GLY A 178 9.87 -3.68 17.67
CA GLY A 178 9.20 -2.87 16.66
C GLY A 178 7.82 -2.39 17.11
N CYS A 179 7.03 -1.89 16.17
CA CYS A 179 5.64 -1.51 16.44
C CYS A 179 4.81 -2.76 16.79
N LEU A 180 4.16 -2.79 17.96
CA LEU A 180 3.25 -3.88 18.39
C LEU A 180 1.87 -3.33 18.81
N GLN A 181 1.52 -2.13 18.36
CA GLN A 181 0.27 -1.44 18.65
C GLN A 181 -0.21 -0.75 17.37
N CYS A 182 -1.45 -0.27 17.31
CA CYS A 182 -1.97 0.37 16.10
C CYS A 182 -1.13 1.59 15.70
N HIS A 183 -0.80 2.47 16.65
CA HIS A 183 -0.22 3.78 16.32
C HIS A 183 1.19 3.94 16.87
N CYS A 184 2.18 3.92 15.98
CA CYS A 184 3.59 4.08 16.35
C CYS A 184 4.26 5.30 15.72
N SER A 185 3.80 5.74 14.55
CA SER A 185 4.28 6.96 13.90
C SER A 185 3.76 8.23 14.58
N GLN A 186 2.53 8.19 15.09
CA GLN A 186 1.88 9.34 15.70
C GLN A 186 0.87 8.91 16.76
N THR A 187 0.84 9.61 17.90
CA THR A 187 -0.25 9.45 18.88
C THR A 187 -1.55 10.01 18.33
N VAL A 188 -2.62 9.22 18.39
CA VAL A 188 -3.98 9.62 18.01
C VAL A 188 -4.81 9.97 19.24
N ASN A 189 -5.87 10.75 19.05
CA ASN A 189 -6.78 11.20 20.12
C ASN A 189 -8.24 10.79 19.85
N ILE A 190 -8.48 9.93 18.87
CA ILE A 190 -9.77 9.44 18.44
C ILE A 190 -9.62 8.00 17.96
N SER A 191 -10.62 7.16 18.24
CA SER A 191 -10.67 5.79 17.73
C SER A 191 -10.89 5.76 16.22
N CYS A 192 -10.57 4.66 15.54
CA CYS A 192 -10.87 4.54 14.11
C CYS A 192 -12.37 4.73 13.85
N VAL A 193 -13.22 4.03 14.61
CA VAL A 193 -14.67 4.05 14.42
C VAL A 193 -15.26 5.45 14.58
N ASP A 194 -14.79 6.22 15.55
CA ASP A 194 -15.27 7.59 15.74
C ASP A 194 -14.68 8.54 14.69
N ALA A 195 -13.42 8.36 14.26
CA ALA A 195 -12.86 9.10 13.13
C ALA A 195 -13.63 8.86 11.83
N LEU A 196 -14.09 7.63 11.59
CA LEU A 196 -14.97 7.32 10.46
C LEU A 196 -16.30 8.06 10.56
N LYS A 197 -16.97 8.01 11.72
CA LYS A 197 -18.25 8.72 11.93
C LYS A 197 -18.13 10.23 11.84
N GLU A 198 -16.98 10.79 12.22
CA GLU A 198 -16.75 12.24 12.21
C GLU A 198 -16.37 12.79 10.83
N ASN A 199 -15.69 12.00 9.99
CA ASN A 199 -15.05 12.51 8.77
C ASN A 199 -15.49 11.82 7.47
N ILE A 200 -15.97 10.57 7.50
CA ILE A 200 -16.18 9.75 6.29
C ILE A 200 -17.57 9.10 6.22
N GLY A 201 -18.26 8.93 7.34
CA GLY A 201 -19.43 8.07 7.50
C GLY A 201 -19.08 6.58 7.58
N SER A 202 -19.66 5.88 8.55
CA SER A 202 -19.40 4.47 8.83
C SER A 202 -20.54 3.56 8.37
N VAL A 203 -20.22 2.32 8.01
CA VAL A 203 -21.18 1.27 7.68
C VAL A 203 -20.83 -0.04 8.39
N ASN A 204 -21.82 -0.61 9.08
CA ASN A 204 -21.69 -1.95 9.64
C ASN A 204 -21.83 -3.00 8.54
N VAL A 205 -20.84 -3.86 8.43
CA VAL A 205 -20.72 -4.89 7.41
C VAL A 205 -20.54 -6.25 8.07
N SER A 206 -21.08 -7.28 7.43
CA SER A 206 -20.95 -8.66 7.92
C SER A 206 -20.54 -9.55 6.76
N PHE A 207 -19.38 -10.19 6.90
CA PHE A 207 -18.89 -11.20 5.99
C PHE A 207 -19.41 -12.56 6.46
N ILE A 208 -20.24 -13.18 5.64
CA ILE A 208 -20.90 -14.45 5.98
C ILE A 208 -20.18 -15.56 5.23
N PHE A 209 -19.41 -16.36 5.97
CA PHE A 209 -18.79 -17.57 5.46
C PHE A 209 -19.74 -18.74 5.66
N THR A 210 -19.89 -19.59 4.64
CA THR A 210 -20.69 -20.81 4.72
C THR A 210 -19.93 -21.94 4.07
N ARG A 211 -19.74 -23.06 4.77
CA ARG A 211 -19.10 -24.23 4.19
C ARG A 211 -20.08 -24.96 3.27
N LEU A 212 -19.73 -25.02 2.00
CA LEU A 212 -20.56 -25.66 0.97
C LEU A 212 -20.14 -27.13 0.77
N PRO A 213 -21.06 -28.02 0.35
CA PRO A 213 -20.67 -29.34 -0.14
C PRO A 213 -19.81 -29.20 -1.41
N TRP A 214 -18.87 -30.13 -1.61
CA TRP A 214 -18.03 -30.15 -2.80
C TRP A 214 -18.87 -30.22 -4.08
N ASN A 215 -18.55 -29.37 -5.05
CA ASN A 215 -19.17 -29.39 -6.37
C ASN A 215 -18.08 -29.24 -7.44
N GLN A 216 -17.80 -30.31 -8.17
CA GLN A 216 -16.72 -30.34 -9.16
C GLN A 216 -16.91 -29.32 -10.28
N THR A 217 -18.13 -29.14 -10.77
CA THR A 217 -18.43 -28.18 -11.84
C THR A 217 -18.15 -26.75 -11.37
N GLN A 218 -18.61 -26.40 -10.17
CA GLN A 218 -18.37 -25.09 -9.58
C GLN A 218 -16.88 -24.88 -9.31
N ALA A 219 -16.20 -25.86 -8.71
CA ALA A 219 -14.76 -25.84 -8.47
C ALA A 219 -13.99 -25.57 -9.77
N SER A 220 -14.32 -26.25 -10.86
CA SER A 220 -13.68 -26.01 -12.16
C SER A 220 -13.92 -24.63 -12.76
N ILE A 221 -15.02 -23.95 -12.42
CA ILE A 221 -15.30 -22.58 -12.89
C ILE A 221 -14.50 -21.54 -12.09
N ILE A 222 -14.35 -21.76 -10.77
CA ILE A 222 -13.73 -20.79 -9.86
C ILE A 222 -12.24 -21.04 -9.63
N ARG A 223 -11.73 -22.23 -10.01
CA ARG A 223 -10.34 -22.61 -9.82
C ARG A 223 -9.47 -21.66 -10.62
N LYS A 224 -8.55 -21.01 -9.93
CA LYS A 224 -7.53 -20.19 -10.54
C LYS A 224 -6.18 -20.63 -10.04
N LEU A 225 -5.40 -21.12 -10.99
CA LEU A 225 -3.97 -21.28 -10.81
C LEU A 225 -3.33 -19.96 -11.18
N SER A 226 -2.36 -19.57 -10.39
CA SER A 226 -1.64 -18.33 -10.60
C SER A 226 -0.66 -18.45 -11.77
N ASP A 227 -0.25 -19.67 -12.13
CA ASP A 227 0.35 -19.99 -13.42
C ASP A 227 -0.66 -20.71 -14.34
N PRO A 228 -1.18 -20.05 -15.39
CA PRO A 228 -2.05 -20.67 -16.37
C PRO A 228 -1.35 -21.76 -17.21
N GLN A 229 -0.01 -21.76 -17.29
CA GLN A 229 0.78 -22.74 -18.04
C GLN A 229 1.16 -23.97 -17.21
N SER A 230 0.97 -23.91 -15.89
CA SER A 230 1.20 -25.06 -15.02
C SER A 230 0.13 -26.13 -15.25
N THR A 231 0.52 -27.17 -16.00
CA THR A 231 -0.29 -28.37 -16.22
C THR A 231 -0.06 -29.45 -15.15
N ALA A 232 0.92 -29.23 -14.28
CA ALA A 232 1.29 -30.12 -13.19
C ALA A 232 1.73 -29.29 -11.99
N HIS A 233 1.06 -29.50 -10.86
CA HIS A 233 1.43 -28.97 -9.56
C HIS A 233 2.88 -29.38 -9.24
N PRO A 234 3.85 -28.45 -9.18
CA PRO A 234 5.21 -28.79 -8.74
C PRO A 234 5.12 -29.43 -7.35
N ARG A 235 5.88 -30.48 -7.09
CA ARG A 235 5.85 -31.10 -5.75
C ARG A 235 6.56 -30.25 -4.71
N ASP A 236 7.56 -29.49 -5.15
CA ASP A 236 8.50 -28.81 -4.27
C ASP A 236 8.13 -27.33 -4.11
N ALA A 237 8.75 -26.64 -3.15
CA ALA A 237 8.58 -25.19 -3.02
C ALA A 237 9.19 -24.47 -4.23
N ASP A 238 8.49 -23.46 -4.75
CA ASP A 238 8.87 -22.74 -5.97
C ASP A 238 8.29 -21.34 -5.85
N GLN A 239 9.14 -20.33 -5.69
CA GLN A 239 8.71 -18.94 -5.68
C GLN A 239 8.58 -18.44 -7.12
N ARG A 240 7.75 -17.44 -7.29
CA ARG A 240 7.58 -16.78 -8.58
C ARG A 240 7.09 -15.39 -8.32
N LEU A 241 7.84 -14.45 -8.85
CA LEU A 241 7.46 -13.06 -8.79
C LEU A 241 6.19 -12.81 -9.62
N LEU A 242 5.24 -12.08 -9.04
CA LEU A 242 4.02 -11.70 -9.73
C LEU A 242 4.24 -10.40 -10.49
N THR A 243 4.09 -10.43 -11.82
CA THR A 243 4.17 -9.25 -12.68
C THR A 243 3.24 -8.14 -12.21
N SER A 244 1.98 -8.49 -11.91
CA SER A 244 0.99 -7.54 -11.38
C SER A 244 1.39 -6.94 -10.04
N GLY A 245 2.24 -7.63 -9.29
CA GLY A 245 2.84 -7.14 -8.06
C GLY A 245 3.85 -6.02 -8.29
N LEU A 246 4.43 -5.86 -9.48
CA LEU A 246 5.38 -4.78 -9.83
C LEU A 246 4.72 -3.61 -10.60
N GLU A 247 3.51 -3.81 -11.14
CA GLU A 247 2.82 -2.79 -11.94
C GLU A 247 2.43 -1.55 -11.13
N ALA A 248 2.18 -1.75 -9.83
CA ALA A 248 1.81 -0.68 -8.93
C ALA A 248 3.06 0.12 -8.54
N LYS A 249 3.12 1.37 -9.01
CA LYS A 249 4.25 2.29 -8.82
C LYS A 249 3.79 3.61 -8.21
N LEU A 250 4.67 4.27 -7.48
CA LEU A 250 4.48 5.64 -7.00
C LEU A 250 5.80 6.39 -7.10
N ILE A 251 5.76 7.66 -7.52
CA ILE A 251 6.95 8.50 -7.60
C ILE A 251 6.79 9.63 -6.61
N GLU A 252 7.61 9.60 -5.57
CA GLU A 252 7.54 10.50 -4.41
C GLU A 252 8.86 11.23 -4.22
N TYR A 253 8.79 12.42 -3.63
CA TYR A 253 9.94 13.13 -3.11
C TYR A 253 9.96 13.03 -1.59
N ARG A 254 11.08 12.58 -1.03
CA ARG A 254 11.25 12.43 0.42
C ARG A 254 12.57 13.02 0.89
N TYR A 255 12.55 13.74 2.00
CA TYR A 255 13.74 14.32 2.60
C TYR A 255 14.36 13.36 3.62
N PHE A 256 15.67 13.11 3.51
CA PHE A 256 16.43 12.28 4.45
C PHE A 256 17.56 13.08 5.10
N ASN A 257 17.66 13.03 6.42
CA ASN A 257 18.75 13.67 7.15
C ASN A 257 19.93 12.69 7.33
N GLY A 258 21.05 13.16 7.89
CA GLY A 258 22.25 12.33 8.07
C GLY A 258 22.11 11.13 9.01
N ASN A 259 21.02 11.06 9.79
CA ASN A 259 20.71 9.95 10.70
C ASN A 259 19.59 9.05 10.15
N SER A 260 19.12 9.28 8.92
CA SER A 260 18.11 8.44 8.29
C SER A 260 18.61 7.01 8.11
N CYS A 261 17.81 6.05 8.55
CA CYS A 261 18.13 4.63 8.51
C CYS A 261 18.40 4.12 7.10
N GLU A 262 17.68 4.67 6.13
CA GLU A 262 17.77 4.36 4.71
C GLU A 262 19.19 4.57 4.14
N ILE A 263 19.97 5.50 4.71
CA ILE A 263 21.38 5.71 4.36
C ILE A 263 22.24 4.57 4.89
N HIS A 264 22.06 4.22 6.17
CA HIS A 264 22.77 3.11 6.81
C HIS A 264 22.44 1.76 6.16
N GLU A 265 21.20 1.63 5.65
CA GLU A 265 20.77 0.46 4.91
C GLU A 265 21.19 0.45 3.44
N SER A 266 21.76 1.56 2.96
CA SER A 266 22.21 1.74 1.57
C SER A 266 21.07 1.58 0.56
N CYS A 267 19.86 2.01 0.91
CA CYS A 267 18.69 2.01 0.03
C CYS A 267 18.36 3.40 -0.55
N ILE A 268 19.18 4.41 -0.23
CA ILE A 268 19.23 5.72 -0.88
C ILE A 268 20.69 6.12 -1.13
N GLY A 269 20.91 6.94 -2.17
CA GLY A 269 22.23 7.38 -2.62
C GLY A 269 22.84 8.54 -1.81
N GLY A 270 22.07 9.22 -0.97
CA GLY A 270 22.56 10.33 -0.16
C GLY A 270 21.49 10.99 0.72
N THR A 271 21.91 12.00 1.51
CA THR A 271 21.02 12.87 2.29
C THR A 271 20.31 13.92 1.42
N GLY A 272 19.35 14.63 2.01
CA GLY A 272 18.59 15.71 1.38
C GLY A 272 17.30 15.21 0.75
N TRP A 273 16.72 16.01 -0.14
CA TRP A 273 15.59 15.58 -0.96
C TRP A 273 16.03 14.50 -1.95
N ARG A 274 15.34 13.37 -1.91
CA ARG A 274 15.52 12.24 -2.83
C ARG A 274 14.23 12.02 -3.60
N ARG A 275 14.38 11.64 -4.87
CA ARG A 275 13.28 11.22 -5.73
C ARG A 275 13.27 9.70 -5.78
N LEU A 276 12.15 9.11 -5.41
CA LEU A 276 12.05 7.67 -5.20
C LEU A 276 10.99 7.07 -6.14
N LEU A 277 11.35 5.99 -6.82
CA LEU A 277 10.40 5.10 -7.49
C LEU A 277 9.99 4.01 -6.50
N LEU A 278 8.87 4.21 -5.82
CA LEU A 278 8.25 3.20 -4.96
C LEU A 278 7.50 2.19 -5.83
N PHE A 279 7.44 0.95 -5.38
CA PHE A 279 6.73 -0.13 -6.06
C PHE A 279 6.28 -1.18 -5.06
N ASP A 280 5.23 -1.91 -5.41
CA ASP A 280 4.90 -3.15 -4.71
C ASP A 280 5.81 -4.28 -5.23
N SER A 281 5.98 -5.34 -4.45
CA SER A 281 6.55 -6.61 -4.93
C SER A 281 5.86 -7.76 -4.23
N SER A 282 5.39 -8.76 -4.99
CA SER A 282 4.72 -9.94 -4.42
C SER A 282 5.31 -11.21 -5.00
N ASP A 283 5.83 -12.07 -4.13
CA ASP A 283 6.46 -13.33 -4.50
C ASP A 283 5.57 -14.49 -4.06
N GLU A 284 5.12 -15.29 -5.03
CA GLU A 284 4.15 -16.35 -4.80
C GLU A 284 4.82 -17.72 -4.74
N ASN A 285 4.50 -18.52 -3.71
CA ASN A 285 4.83 -19.93 -3.74
C ASN A 285 3.86 -20.68 -4.68
N ILE A 286 4.24 -20.86 -5.93
CA ILE A 286 3.51 -21.69 -6.90
C ILE A 286 3.81 -23.19 -6.76
N GLY A 287 4.74 -23.53 -5.86
CA GLY A 287 5.11 -24.86 -5.49
C GLY A 287 4.07 -25.58 -4.66
N GLY A 288 4.29 -26.89 -4.49
CA GLY A 288 3.38 -27.77 -3.76
C GLY A 288 3.68 -27.98 -2.30
N ASN A 289 4.88 -27.59 -1.89
CA ASN A 289 5.32 -27.60 -0.50
C ASN A 289 5.56 -26.16 -0.04
N SER A 290 5.46 -25.95 1.27
CA SER A 290 5.82 -24.68 1.88
C SER A 290 7.30 -24.37 1.65
N LEU A 291 7.60 -23.14 1.24
CA LEU A 291 8.93 -22.57 1.44
C LEU A 291 9.07 -22.30 2.93
N THR A 292 9.97 -22.98 3.63
CA THR A 292 10.12 -22.85 5.09
C THR A 292 11.48 -22.26 5.40
N ILE A 293 11.48 -21.14 6.13
CA ILE A 293 12.70 -20.53 6.68
C ILE A 293 12.85 -20.90 8.14
N GLY A 294 11.73 -21.12 8.84
CA GLY A 294 11.70 -21.60 10.21
C GLY A 294 11.60 -20.48 11.23
N GLN A 295 11.91 -20.82 12.48
CA GLN A 295 11.77 -19.89 13.59
C GLN A 295 12.85 -18.81 13.53
N ILE A 296 12.42 -17.56 13.50
CA ILE A 296 13.25 -16.38 13.67
C ILE A 296 12.82 -15.77 14.99
N TYR A 297 13.67 -15.76 16.01
CA TYR A 297 13.36 -15.04 17.24
C TYR A 297 13.51 -13.54 16.99
N THR A 298 12.46 -12.99 16.40
CA THR A 298 12.14 -11.58 16.43
C THR A 298 10.89 -11.47 17.31
N LEU A 299 10.96 -10.61 18.33
CA LEU A 299 9.77 -10.00 18.93
C LEU A 299 8.86 -10.92 19.77
N THR A 300 9.40 -11.68 20.74
CA THR A 300 8.58 -12.14 21.88
C THR A 300 9.09 -11.56 23.20
N ASP A 301 8.15 -11.29 24.10
CA ASP A 301 8.21 -10.49 25.33
C ASP A 301 9.28 -10.83 26.38
N ASN A 302 10.27 -11.67 26.07
CA ASN A 302 11.39 -11.94 26.96
C ASN A 302 12.67 -12.13 26.16
N ALA A 303 13.58 -11.16 26.29
CA ALA A 303 14.95 -11.14 25.78
C ALA A 303 15.87 -12.24 26.38
N THR A 304 15.32 -13.42 26.69
CA THR A 304 16.02 -14.56 27.30
C THR A 304 16.03 -15.80 26.40
N GLN A 305 15.55 -15.73 25.16
CA GLN A 305 15.67 -16.85 24.23
C GLN A 305 16.94 -16.72 23.41
N GLU A 306 17.76 -17.79 23.44
CA GLU A 306 18.93 -17.97 22.59
C GLU A 306 18.60 -17.62 21.12
N PRO A 307 19.52 -16.99 20.37
CA PRO A 307 19.28 -16.68 18.96
C PRO A 307 18.87 -17.96 18.22
N ALA A 308 17.84 -17.85 17.38
CA ALA A 308 17.34 -19.01 16.64
C ALA A 308 18.48 -19.57 15.79
N GLU A 309 18.50 -20.88 15.57
CA GLU A 309 19.55 -21.53 14.78
C GLU A 309 19.82 -20.77 13.47
N VAL A 310 18.76 -20.35 12.78
CA VAL A 310 18.80 -19.55 11.54
C VAL A 310 19.56 -18.22 11.69
N THR A 311 19.46 -17.54 12.84
CA THR A 311 20.20 -16.29 13.10
C THR A 311 21.70 -16.53 13.34
N ASN A 312 22.09 -17.74 13.80
CA ASN A 312 23.49 -18.12 13.98
C ASN A 312 24.21 -18.48 12.67
N HIS A 313 23.47 -18.57 11.56
CA HIS A 313 23.98 -18.92 10.23
C HIS A 313 24.27 -17.72 9.33
N GLY A 314 24.18 -16.49 9.84
CA GLY A 314 24.56 -15.27 9.12
C GLY A 314 23.62 -14.83 8.00
N LEU A 315 22.45 -15.50 7.85
CA LEU A 315 21.41 -15.12 6.87
C LEU A 315 20.64 -13.86 7.26
N TYR A 316 20.50 -13.65 8.58
CA TYR A 316 19.81 -12.52 9.16
C TYR A 316 20.81 -11.57 9.82
N GLN A 317 20.60 -10.27 9.65
CA GLN A 317 21.34 -9.23 10.35
C GLN A 317 20.38 -8.37 11.15
N TYR A 318 20.72 -8.11 12.41
CA TYR A 318 19.97 -7.13 13.20
C TYR A 318 20.18 -5.73 12.63
N ASP A 319 19.08 -5.03 12.36
CA ASP A 319 19.10 -3.62 12.04
C ASP A 319 18.80 -2.80 13.30
N ILE A 320 19.79 -2.01 13.72
CA ILE A 320 19.68 -1.18 14.94
C ILE A 320 18.68 -0.02 14.75
N CYS A 321 18.42 0.34 13.50
CA CYS A 321 17.60 1.47 13.13
C CYS A 321 16.12 1.09 13.13
N HIS A 322 15.81 -0.12 12.65
CA HIS A 322 14.45 -0.66 12.63
C HIS A 322 14.14 -1.64 13.78
N HIS A 323 15.11 -1.87 14.67
CA HIS A 323 15.03 -2.73 15.86
C HIS A 323 14.51 -4.14 15.58
N HIS A 324 14.92 -4.72 14.44
CA HIS A 324 14.56 -6.07 14.05
C HIS A 324 15.55 -6.70 13.07
N TYR A 325 15.45 -8.02 12.86
CA TYR A 325 16.33 -8.74 11.95
C TYR A 325 15.87 -8.65 10.49
N HIS A 326 16.84 -8.49 9.60
CA HIS A 326 16.69 -8.46 8.14
C HIS A 326 17.32 -9.68 7.49
N PHE A 327 16.57 -10.39 6.65
CA PHE A 327 17.09 -11.36 5.71
C PHE A 327 17.83 -10.65 4.57
N LYS A 328 19.14 -10.89 4.44
CA LYS A 328 20.01 -10.09 3.54
C LYS A 328 19.93 -10.45 2.06
N TYR A 329 19.39 -11.61 1.74
CA TYR A 329 19.51 -12.24 0.43
C TYR A 329 18.15 -12.40 -0.26
N TYR A 330 17.23 -11.45 -0.01
CA TYR A 330 15.84 -11.57 -0.46
C TYR A 330 15.69 -11.32 -1.97
N GLY A 331 16.13 -10.16 -2.45
CA GLY A 331 16.04 -9.85 -3.87
C GLY A 331 16.74 -8.55 -4.27
N THR A 332 16.94 -8.37 -5.56
CA THR A 332 17.46 -7.13 -6.15
C THR A 332 16.46 -6.53 -7.11
N PHE A 333 16.37 -5.19 -7.09
CA PHE A 333 15.53 -4.40 -7.98
C PHE A 333 16.40 -3.44 -8.77
N THR A 334 16.17 -3.31 -10.06
CA THR A 334 16.87 -2.36 -10.94
C THR A 334 15.91 -1.59 -11.81
N TYR A 335 16.19 -0.32 -12.06
CA TYR A 335 15.47 0.49 -13.05
C TYR A 335 16.44 0.85 -14.17
N ASP A 336 16.10 0.48 -15.41
CA ASP A 336 16.94 0.64 -16.60
C ASP A 336 18.22 -0.23 -16.57
N ASN A 337 19.15 0.06 -15.64
CA ASN A 337 20.45 -0.60 -15.46
C ASN A 337 20.91 -0.61 -13.98
N GLU A 338 22.04 -1.26 -13.72
CA GLU A 338 22.61 -1.47 -12.36
C GLU A 338 23.01 -0.18 -11.62
N ASN A 339 23.10 0.98 -12.27
CA ASN A 339 23.37 2.24 -11.57
C ASN A 339 22.18 2.69 -10.70
N PHE A 340 20.98 2.20 -11.00
CA PHE A 340 19.75 2.48 -10.27
C PHE A 340 19.21 1.17 -9.70
N GLN A 341 19.96 0.62 -8.75
CA GLN A 341 19.68 -0.64 -8.08
C GLN A 341 19.33 -0.42 -6.60
N ASN A 342 18.43 -1.25 -6.09
CA ASN A 342 18.27 -1.49 -4.65
C ASN A 342 18.38 -2.99 -4.36
N SER A 343 19.27 -3.38 -3.46
CA SER A 343 19.32 -4.73 -2.90
C SER A 343 18.39 -4.79 -1.68
N LYS A 344 17.18 -5.29 -1.90
CA LYS A 344 16.16 -5.35 -0.87
C LYS A 344 16.52 -6.41 0.16
N ARG A 345 16.47 -5.99 1.42
CA ARG A 345 16.51 -6.85 2.58
C ARG A 345 15.07 -7.25 2.92
N GLY A 346 14.83 -8.53 3.14
CA GLY A 346 13.54 -8.99 3.67
C GLY A 346 13.48 -8.66 5.16
N PHE A 347 12.37 -8.11 5.64
CA PHE A 347 12.12 -7.98 7.07
C PHE A 347 11.43 -9.24 7.61
N CYS A 348 10.20 -9.51 7.15
CA CYS A 348 9.48 -10.75 7.40
C CYS A 348 9.11 -11.41 6.08
N ILE A 349 9.38 -12.70 5.96
CA ILE A 349 8.91 -13.51 4.83
C ILE A 349 7.75 -14.35 5.36
N ILE A 350 6.53 -13.91 5.07
CA ILE A 350 5.30 -14.49 5.61
C ILE A 350 4.24 -14.59 4.51
N SER A 351 3.21 -15.40 4.73
CA SER A 351 2.05 -15.52 3.83
C SER A 351 1.07 -14.36 4.04
N THR A 352 1.35 -13.21 3.42
CA THR A 352 0.57 -11.96 3.55
C THR A 352 -0.71 -11.95 2.71
N GLY A 353 -0.84 -12.84 1.72
CA GLY A 353 -2.03 -12.94 0.88
C GLY A 353 -2.14 -14.27 0.15
N ARG A 354 -3.35 -14.66 -0.25
CA ARG A 354 -3.60 -15.94 -0.95
C ARG A 354 -4.04 -15.70 -2.39
N GLN A 355 -3.15 -15.99 -3.34
CA GLN A 355 -3.38 -15.73 -4.76
C GLN A 355 -4.08 -16.89 -5.46
N ALA A 356 -3.65 -18.12 -5.16
CA ALA A 356 -4.24 -19.30 -5.74
C ALA A 356 -5.62 -19.55 -5.12
N ASN A 357 -6.65 -19.68 -5.96
CA ASN A 357 -7.96 -20.16 -5.54
C ASN A 357 -8.11 -21.60 -5.98
N ALA A 358 -7.48 -22.53 -5.25
CA ALA A 358 -7.37 -23.94 -5.61
C ALA A 358 -7.30 -24.85 -4.39
N GLU A 359 -7.63 -26.12 -4.59
CA GLU A 359 -7.74 -27.17 -3.57
C GLU A 359 -6.43 -27.53 -2.90
N TRP A 360 -5.32 -27.25 -3.57
CA TRP A 360 -3.99 -27.52 -3.06
C TRP A 360 -3.43 -26.36 -2.25
N SER A 361 -4.06 -25.19 -2.32
CA SER A 361 -3.68 -24.03 -1.51
C SER A 361 -4.55 -23.99 -0.24
N PRO A 362 -3.97 -24.11 0.96
CA PRO A 362 -4.73 -24.08 2.20
C PRO A 362 -5.31 -22.68 2.50
N LEU A 363 -6.44 -22.62 3.21
CA LEU A 363 -7.03 -21.36 3.70
C LEU A 363 -6.25 -20.74 4.86
N TRP A 364 -5.43 -21.53 5.54
CA TRP A 364 -4.58 -21.08 6.63
C TRP A 364 -3.11 -21.26 6.27
N SER A 365 -2.26 -20.48 6.92
CA SER A 365 -0.80 -20.59 6.82
C SER A 365 -0.20 -20.52 8.23
N PRO A 366 0.82 -21.35 8.54
CA PRO A 366 1.59 -21.21 9.77
C PRO A 366 2.53 -19.99 9.74
N PHE A 367 2.74 -19.38 8.57
CA PHE A 367 3.65 -18.26 8.36
C PHE A 367 2.88 -16.94 8.37
N TYR A 368 2.31 -16.58 9.51
CA TYR A 368 1.40 -15.43 9.64
C TYR A 368 1.94 -14.30 10.50
N ASN A 369 3.13 -14.49 11.06
CA ASN A 369 3.84 -13.50 11.83
C ASN A 369 5.34 -13.65 11.59
N CYS A 370 6.10 -12.65 12.02
CA CYS A 370 7.53 -12.59 11.80
C CYS A 370 8.35 -13.63 12.58
N THR A 371 7.76 -14.34 13.56
CA THR A 371 8.45 -15.29 14.43
C THR A 371 8.68 -16.65 13.78
N TYR A 372 7.79 -17.08 12.88
CA TYR A 372 7.95 -18.31 12.10
C TYR A 372 7.74 -18.02 10.63
N GLN A 373 8.85 -17.93 9.89
CA GLN A 373 8.88 -17.40 8.53
C GLN A 373 8.87 -18.50 7.46
N GLY A 374 8.26 -18.16 6.33
CA GLY A 374 8.05 -19.03 5.20
C GLY A 374 6.89 -18.54 4.34
N ASN A 375 6.58 -19.28 3.28
CA ASN A 375 5.44 -18.98 2.42
C ASN A 375 4.73 -20.28 2.01
N SER A 376 3.42 -20.37 2.32
CA SER A 376 2.59 -21.54 2.03
C SER A 376 2.23 -21.68 0.55
N PRO A 377 1.93 -22.89 0.05
CA PRO A 377 1.47 -23.10 -1.32
C PRO A 377 0.30 -22.21 -1.72
N GLY A 378 0.46 -21.44 -2.79
CA GLY A 378 -0.53 -20.53 -3.35
C GLY A 378 -0.70 -19.22 -2.60
N TRP A 379 0.18 -18.96 -1.62
CA TRP A 379 0.27 -17.70 -0.91
C TRP A 379 1.42 -16.84 -1.45
N THR A 380 1.32 -15.53 -1.19
CA THR A 380 2.36 -14.55 -1.47
C THR A 380 2.97 -14.02 -0.19
N ASP A 381 4.26 -13.73 -0.28
CA ASP A 381 4.89 -12.69 0.54
C ASP A 381 4.88 -11.38 -0.26
N SER A 382 4.36 -10.30 0.34
CA SER A 382 4.10 -9.05 -0.36
C SER A 382 4.65 -7.87 0.42
N TYR A 383 5.43 -7.04 -0.26
CA TYR A 383 5.95 -5.77 0.24
C TYR A 383 5.32 -4.65 -0.57
N GLN A 384 4.47 -3.85 0.07
CA GLN A 384 3.82 -2.72 -0.58
C GLN A 384 4.72 -1.47 -0.62
N ALA A 385 4.47 -0.61 -1.61
CA ALA A 385 4.97 0.75 -1.66
C ALA A 385 4.64 1.48 -0.34
N GLY A 386 5.63 2.16 0.22
CA GLY A 386 5.52 2.83 1.52
C GLY A 386 6.44 2.23 2.57
N ILE A 387 6.65 0.90 2.55
CA ILE A 387 7.63 0.24 3.43
C ILE A 387 9.03 0.85 3.19
N PRO A 388 9.80 1.16 4.25
CA PRO A 388 11.18 1.60 4.12
C PRO A 388 12.03 0.70 3.21
N CYS A 389 12.84 1.35 2.38
CA CYS A 389 13.66 0.71 1.34
C CYS A 389 12.86 -0.09 0.28
N GLN A 390 11.55 0.08 0.16
CA GLN A 390 10.74 -0.49 -0.93
C GLN A 390 10.62 0.51 -2.10
N TRP A 391 11.77 0.86 -2.66
CA TRP A 391 11.88 1.80 -3.77
C TRP A 391 13.23 1.68 -4.48
N ILE A 392 13.39 2.35 -5.62
CA ILE A 392 14.69 2.68 -6.21
C ILE A 392 14.90 4.19 -6.10
N ASP A 393 16.05 4.60 -5.59
CA ASP A 393 16.46 6.00 -5.59
C ASP A 393 16.81 6.42 -7.03
N ILE A 394 15.98 7.27 -7.61
CA ILE A 394 16.08 7.77 -8.98
C ILE A 394 16.45 9.26 -9.00
N THR A 395 17.02 9.78 -7.92
CA THR A 395 17.36 11.22 -7.78
C THR A 395 18.28 11.69 -8.90
N ASP A 396 19.26 10.85 -9.26
CA ASP A 396 20.26 11.17 -10.29
C ASP A 396 19.84 10.65 -11.70
N TYR A 397 18.62 10.11 -11.85
CA TYR A 397 18.09 9.69 -13.15
C TYR A 397 17.57 10.91 -13.91
N ASN A 398 18.23 11.27 -15.01
CA ASN A 398 17.89 12.48 -15.76
C ASN A 398 16.54 12.35 -16.50
N THR A 399 15.52 13.04 -15.98
CA THR A 399 14.24 13.27 -16.65
C THR A 399 13.92 14.75 -16.84
N THR A 400 14.91 15.63 -16.79
CA THR A 400 14.71 17.08 -16.78
C THR A 400 13.94 17.59 -18.01
N TYR A 401 14.16 17.00 -19.19
CA TYR A 401 13.57 17.48 -20.44
C TYR A 401 12.42 16.62 -20.98
N SER A 402 12.32 15.37 -20.56
CA SER A 402 11.28 14.44 -21.04
C SER A 402 11.08 13.28 -20.09
N SER A 403 9.85 12.78 -20.05
CA SER A 403 9.54 11.50 -19.41
C SER A 403 10.32 10.37 -20.09
N THR A 404 10.77 9.40 -19.30
CA THR A 404 11.55 8.25 -19.80
C THR A 404 10.87 6.96 -19.40
N THR A 405 10.76 6.01 -20.33
CA THR A 405 10.26 4.66 -20.06
C THR A 405 11.41 3.67 -20.09
N ALA A 406 11.62 2.96 -18.99
CA ALA A 406 12.56 1.85 -18.91
C ALA A 406 11.94 0.69 -18.12
N PHE A 407 12.68 -0.40 -17.97
CA PHE A 407 12.21 -1.55 -17.20
C PHE A 407 12.57 -1.39 -15.72
N LEU A 408 11.58 -1.53 -14.86
CA LEU A 408 11.77 -1.98 -13.49
C LEU A 408 11.90 -3.51 -13.53
N ARG A 409 13.05 -4.04 -13.12
CA ARG A 409 13.31 -5.47 -13.03
C ARG A 409 13.52 -5.87 -11.59
N ALA A 410 13.12 -7.09 -11.29
CA ALA A 410 13.28 -7.71 -10.00
C ALA A 410 13.88 -9.10 -10.19
N ASN A 411 14.75 -9.50 -9.27
CA ASN A 411 15.35 -10.82 -9.21
C ASN A 411 15.29 -11.31 -7.76
N MET A 412 14.38 -12.23 -7.49
CA MET A 412 14.14 -12.79 -6.17
C MET A 412 15.05 -14.00 -5.91
N ASN A 413 15.45 -14.19 -4.66
CA ASN A 413 16.37 -15.26 -4.25
C ASN A 413 17.60 -15.42 -5.17
N PRO A 414 18.29 -14.33 -5.58
CA PRO A 414 19.31 -14.37 -6.64
C PRO A 414 20.53 -15.24 -6.25
N ASP A 415 20.78 -15.37 -4.95
CA ASP A 415 21.89 -16.13 -4.38
C ASP A 415 21.50 -17.57 -3.99
N ASN A 416 20.26 -17.99 -4.27
CA ASN A 416 19.70 -19.29 -3.91
C ASN A 416 19.86 -19.59 -2.40
N MET A 417 19.49 -18.62 -1.57
CA MET A 417 19.55 -18.67 -0.10
C MET A 417 18.24 -19.15 0.52
N LEU A 418 17.12 -18.94 -0.17
CA LEU A 418 15.84 -19.57 0.15
C LEU A 418 15.75 -20.91 -0.57
N CYS A 419 15.25 -21.94 0.12
CA CYS A 419 15.13 -23.27 -0.47
C CYS A 419 13.87 -23.37 -1.34
N GLU A 420 14.05 -23.15 -2.63
CA GLU A 420 13.08 -23.45 -3.69
C GLU A 420 13.33 -24.87 -4.20
N GLY A 421 12.77 -25.83 -3.47
CA GLY A 421 12.99 -27.24 -3.67
C GLY A 421 12.52 -28.05 -2.47
N GLN A 422 13.23 -29.14 -2.20
CA GLN A 422 13.03 -29.96 -1.00
C GLN A 422 14.06 -29.59 0.05
N LEU A 423 13.59 -29.09 1.19
CA LEU A 423 14.43 -28.91 2.36
C LEU A 423 14.96 -30.26 2.85
N VAL A 424 16.25 -30.32 3.15
CA VAL A 424 16.88 -31.52 3.70
C VAL A 424 16.89 -31.42 5.23
N LEU A 425 16.21 -32.37 5.85
CA LEU A 425 16.13 -32.48 7.31
C LEU A 425 16.97 -33.65 7.83
N ASP A 426 17.41 -33.55 9.08
CA ASP A 426 17.99 -34.67 9.81
C ASP A 426 16.89 -35.64 10.32
N ALA A 427 17.29 -36.66 11.10
CA ALA A 427 16.36 -37.67 11.62
C ALA A 427 15.38 -37.12 12.67
N ASP A 428 15.69 -35.97 13.28
CA ASP A 428 14.89 -35.30 14.30
C ASP A 428 14.01 -34.19 13.70
N GLY A 429 14.16 -33.92 12.39
CA GLY A 429 13.38 -32.92 11.66
C GLY A 429 14.02 -31.53 11.62
N ASN A 430 15.27 -31.38 12.07
CA ASN A 430 15.99 -30.10 12.02
C ASN A 430 16.64 -29.88 10.66
N PHE A 431 16.94 -28.63 10.32
CA PHE A 431 17.60 -28.30 9.06
C PHE A 431 19.04 -28.81 9.02
N ILE A 432 19.41 -29.40 7.89
CA ILE A 432 20.83 -29.61 7.58
C ILE A 432 21.36 -28.38 6.89
N TRP A 433 22.42 -27.78 7.41
CA TRP A 433 23.03 -26.57 6.87
C TRP A 433 24.21 -26.88 5.96
N GLU A 434 24.41 -26.06 4.92
CA GLU A 434 25.59 -26.09 4.06
C GLU A 434 26.29 -24.73 4.01
N GLN A 435 27.62 -24.78 3.91
CA GLN A 435 28.45 -23.59 3.84
C GLN A 435 28.27 -22.86 2.50
N THR A 436 28.16 -21.55 2.55
CA THR A 436 28.15 -20.69 1.35
C THR A 436 29.50 -20.00 1.15
N ASN A 437 29.63 -19.28 0.04
CA ASN A 437 30.80 -18.43 -0.23
C ASN A 437 30.66 -17.01 0.38
N PHE A 438 29.55 -16.73 1.07
CA PHE A 438 29.29 -15.42 1.65
C PHE A 438 29.85 -15.30 3.07
N THR A 439 30.20 -14.07 3.43
CA THR A 439 30.70 -13.71 4.76
C THR A 439 29.81 -12.61 5.31
N ALA A 440 29.30 -12.81 6.53
CA ALA A 440 28.50 -11.82 7.24
C ALA A 440 29.38 -10.63 7.68
N ILE A 441 28.74 -9.53 8.07
CA ILE A 441 29.43 -8.28 8.44
C ILE A 441 30.39 -8.44 9.64
N ASN A 442 30.14 -9.42 10.50
CA ASN A 442 30.98 -9.77 11.64
C ASN A 442 32.13 -10.74 11.28
N GLY A 443 32.32 -11.06 9.99
CA GLY A 443 33.36 -11.95 9.49
C GLY A 443 33.01 -13.44 9.55
N GLN A 444 31.83 -13.82 10.04
CA GLN A 444 31.39 -15.22 10.09
C GLN A 444 30.99 -15.73 8.70
N THR A 445 31.26 -17.00 8.45
CA THR A 445 30.76 -17.70 7.26
C THR A 445 29.24 -17.78 7.30
N VAL A 446 28.60 -17.48 6.17
CA VAL A 446 27.15 -17.62 6.02
C VAL A 446 26.83 -19.06 5.59
N TYR A 447 25.83 -19.65 6.21
CA TYR A 447 25.30 -20.98 5.88
C TYR A 447 23.87 -20.84 5.39
N LYS A 448 23.44 -21.78 4.54
CA LYS A 448 22.05 -21.88 4.09
C LYS A 448 21.47 -23.26 4.35
N PRO A 449 20.14 -23.40 4.47
CA PRO A 449 19.51 -24.71 4.55
C PRO A 449 19.83 -25.50 3.28
N LYS A 450 20.27 -26.75 3.46
CA LYS A 450 20.54 -27.64 2.35
C LYS A 450 19.25 -27.91 1.61
N CYS A 451 19.27 -27.63 0.31
CA CYS A 451 18.11 -27.71 -0.55
C CYS A 451 18.38 -28.68 -1.70
N VAL A 452 17.51 -29.68 -1.86
CA VAL A 452 17.50 -30.53 -3.05
C VAL A 452 16.55 -29.91 -4.05
N THR A 453 17.10 -29.21 -5.03
CA THR A 453 16.32 -28.67 -6.15
C THR A 453 15.82 -29.84 -7.02
N GLY A 454 14.55 -30.21 -6.90
CA GLY A 454 14.00 -31.37 -7.58
C GLY A 454 13.85 -31.14 -9.08
N THR A 455 14.72 -31.71 -9.91
CA THR A 455 14.57 -32.02 -11.36
C THR A 455 14.09 -30.95 -12.36
N ASN A 456 13.66 -29.75 -11.94
CA ASN A 456 13.14 -28.72 -12.82
C ASN A 456 14.04 -27.47 -12.78
N PRO A 457 14.89 -27.25 -13.80
CA PRO A 457 15.75 -26.07 -13.91
C PRO A 457 14.99 -24.73 -13.98
N SER A 458 13.65 -24.75 -14.11
CA SER A 458 12.84 -23.54 -14.22
C SER A 458 12.54 -22.85 -12.88
N THR A 459 12.74 -23.50 -11.73
CA THR A 459 12.33 -22.97 -10.39
C THR A 459 13.12 -21.75 -9.91
N LEU A 460 14.24 -21.42 -10.54
CA LEU A 460 14.94 -20.14 -10.27
C LEU A 460 14.82 -19.18 -11.45
N ALA A 461 14.33 -19.65 -12.61
CA ALA A 461 14.23 -18.85 -13.81
C ALA A 461 12.99 -17.93 -13.79
N ASN A 462 11.97 -18.32 -13.03
CA ASN A 462 10.72 -17.61 -12.75
C ASN A 462 10.83 -16.59 -11.59
N ASN A 463 12.00 -16.49 -10.94
CA ASN A 463 12.28 -15.47 -9.93
C ASN A 463 12.62 -14.09 -10.51
N ILE A 464 12.78 -14.02 -11.84
CA ILE A 464 13.10 -12.79 -12.55
C ILE A 464 11.84 -12.33 -13.28
N ASP A 465 11.45 -11.09 -13.03
CA ASP A 465 10.39 -10.43 -13.78
C ASP A 465 10.69 -8.94 -13.98
N GLY A 466 9.93 -8.29 -14.85
CA GLY A 466 10.01 -6.85 -15.00
C GLY A 466 8.88 -6.24 -15.79
N VAL A 467 8.60 -4.98 -15.47
CA VAL A 467 7.53 -4.19 -16.08
C VAL A 467 8.12 -2.88 -16.62
N GLN A 468 7.51 -2.35 -17.68
CA GLN A 468 7.89 -1.04 -18.19
C GLN A 468 7.26 0.06 -17.33
N ILE A 469 8.11 0.92 -16.81
CA ILE A 469 7.72 2.04 -15.97
C ILE A 469 8.16 3.33 -16.64
N THR A 470 7.22 4.25 -16.79
CA THR A 470 7.51 5.63 -17.20
C THR A 470 7.76 6.48 -15.97
N LEU A 471 8.93 7.11 -15.90
CA LEU A 471 9.22 8.22 -14.99
C LEU A 471 8.79 9.53 -15.66
N PRO A 472 8.03 10.40 -14.98
CA PRO A 472 7.67 11.71 -15.48
C PRO A 472 8.88 12.65 -15.43
N THR A 473 8.74 13.87 -15.91
CA THR A 473 9.78 14.89 -15.80
C THR A 473 10.04 15.30 -14.34
N ASP A 474 11.18 15.93 -14.08
CA ASP A 474 11.50 16.44 -12.73
C ASP A 474 10.41 17.42 -12.27
N GLY A 475 10.04 17.39 -10.99
CA GLY A 475 8.94 18.20 -10.45
C GLY A 475 7.58 17.51 -10.46
N HIS A 476 7.51 16.33 -11.10
CA HIS A 476 6.32 15.51 -11.17
C HIS A 476 6.49 14.23 -10.33
N GLY A 477 5.37 13.75 -9.82
CA GLY A 477 5.25 12.53 -9.03
C GLY A 477 3.87 11.89 -9.21
N TYR A 478 3.52 10.94 -8.34
CA TYR A 478 2.24 10.24 -8.42
C TYR A 478 1.04 11.21 -8.34
N VAL A 479 1.17 12.32 -7.60
CA VAL A 479 0.13 13.36 -7.52
C VAL A 479 -0.16 14.08 -8.84
N THR A 480 0.78 14.04 -9.78
CA THR A 480 0.60 14.59 -11.13
C THR A 480 0.22 13.54 -12.18
N GLU A 481 0.16 12.26 -11.80
CA GLU A 481 -0.35 11.22 -12.68
C GLU A 481 -1.88 11.33 -12.79
N PRO A 482 -2.49 10.88 -13.91
CA PRO A 482 -3.94 10.80 -14.02
C PRO A 482 -4.53 9.98 -12.88
N CYS A 483 -5.68 10.43 -12.36
CA CYS A 483 -6.40 9.67 -11.35
C CYS A 483 -6.86 8.31 -11.89
N LEU A 484 -7.02 7.35 -10.98
CA LEU A 484 -7.63 6.07 -11.33
C LEU A 484 -9.05 6.30 -11.90
N PRO A 485 -9.46 5.56 -12.95
CA PRO A 485 -10.67 5.87 -13.73
C PRO A 485 -11.99 5.92 -12.94
N TYR A 486 -12.05 5.42 -11.70
CA TYR A 486 -13.31 5.10 -11.02
C TYR A 486 -13.43 5.49 -9.52
N GLY A 487 -12.72 6.51 -9.04
CA GLY A 487 -13.14 7.11 -7.76
C GLY A 487 -12.19 8.06 -7.03
N GLN A 488 -10.87 7.99 -7.29
CA GLN A 488 -9.88 8.91 -6.70
C GLN A 488 -9.92 10.32 -7.30
N HIS A 489 -10.72 10.55 -8.34
CA HIS A 489 -10.77 11.83 -9.06
C HIS A 489 -11.81 12.82 -8.47
N ILE A 490 -12.35 12.58 -7.27
CA ILE A 490 -13.45 13.37 -6.69
C ILE A 490 -13.05 13.95 -5.34
N GLY A 491 -13.08 15.26 -5.19
CA GLY A 491 -12.80 15.95 -3.93
C GLY A 491 -11.49 16.72 -3.95
N SER A 492 -11.31 17.53 -2.94
CA SER A 492 -10.14 18.41 -2.76
C SER A 492 -8.93 17.69 -2.16
N GLU A 493 -9.16 16.52 -1.55
CA GLU A 493 -8.16 15.73 -0.84
C GLU A 493 -7.45 14.70 -1.73
N LYS A 494 -7.82 14.60 -3.02
CA LYS A 494 -7.23 13.65 -3.95
C LYS A 494 -5.72 13.83 -4.12
N ASN A 495 -5.01 12.76 -4.44
CA ASN A 495 -3.56 12.75 -4.69
C ASN A 495 -3.23 12.36 -6.13
N CYS A 496 -3.97 12.91 -7.08
CA CYS A 496 -3.81 12.61 -8.50
C CYS A 496 -4.41 13.74 -9.35
N GLY A 497 -4.03 13.77 -10.63
CA GLY A 497 -4.58 14.69 -11.62
C GLY A 497 -4.10 16.14 -11.48
N PHE A 498 -3.07 16.40 -10.68
CA PHE A 498 -2.52 17.74 -10.54
C PHE A 498 -1.57 18.11 -11.68
N ILE A 499 -1.63 19.37 -12.09
CA ILE A 499 -0.74 19.98 -13.07
C ILE A 499 0.12 21.00 -12.34
N MET A 500 1.44 20.88 -12.49
CA MET A 500 2.39 21.86 -11.98
C MET A 500 2.25 23.18 -12.76
N LYS A 501 1.97 24.28 -12.06
CA LYS A 501 1.85 25.63 -12.62
C LYS A 501 3.14 26.42 -12.50
N SER A 502 3.77 26.37 -11.33
CA SER A 502 5.07 26.98 -11.10
C SER A 502 5.93 26.08 -10.20
N PRO A 503 7.19 25.80 -10.57
CA PRO A 503 8.03 24.87 -9.83
C PRO A 503 8.87 25.51 -8.73
N MET A 504 9.15 26.82 -8.77
CA MET A 504 10.23 27.44 -7.99
C MET A 504 9.91 28.90 -7.56
N GLU A 505 8.73 29.11 -6.99
CA GLU A 505 8.36 30.40 -6.42
C GLU A 505 9.12 30.69 -5.12
N LYS A 506 9.36 31.98 -4.83
CA LYS A 506 10.15 32.42 -3.67
C LYS A 506 9.28 32.97 -2.56
N CYS A 507 9.63 32.66 -1.32
CA CYS A 507 9.07 33.27 -0.12
C CYS A 507 10.15 33.44 0.96
N GLN A 508 9.83 34.16 2.04
CA GLN A 508 10.78 34.35 3.15
C GLN A 508 10.77 33.11 4.07
N PRO A 509 11.90 32.39 4.22
CA PRO A 509 11.93 31.14 4.98
C PRO A 509 11.38 31.27 6.41
N GLY A 510 10.44 30.40 6.78
CA GLY A 510 9.82 30.39 8.12
C GLY A 510 8.85 31.55 8.39
N GLU A 511 8.53 32.38 7.39
CA GLU A 511 7.50 33.41 7.51
C GLU A 511 6.19 32.98 6.85
N ILE A 512 5.08 33.54 7.33
CA ILE A 512 3.76 33.35 6.73
C ILE A 512 3.73 34.02 5.35
N THR A 513 3.39 33.25 4.34
CA THR A 513 3.21 33.70 2.95
C THR A 513 1.75 33.66 2.57
N LYS A 514 1.31 34.64 1.78
CA LYS A 514 -0.07 34.77 1.31
C LYS A 514 -0.10 34.84 -0.21
N LEU A 515 -0.97 34.04 -0.82
CA LEU A 515 -1.27 34.10 -2.25
C LEU A 515 -2.70 34.54 -2.47
N SER A 516 -2.88 35.49 -3.37
CA SER A 516 -4.17 35.87 -3.93
C SER A 516 -4.42 35.02 -5.17
N CYS A 517 -5.36 34.07 -5.07
CA CYS A 517 -5.73 33.17 -6.15
C CYS A 517 -7.14 33.47 -6.66
N LEU A 518 -7.33 33.46 -7.98
CA LEU A 518 -8.64 33.63 -8.60
C LEU A 518 -8.79 32.71 -9.83
N LEU A 519 -10.03 32.31 -10.11
CA LEU A 519 -10.37 31.59 -11.32
C LEU A 519 -10.47 32.56 -12.50
N GLU A 520 -9.78 32.23 -13.58
CA GLU A 520 -9.88 32.90 -14.88
C GLU A 520 -10.45 31.95 -15.92
N THR A 521 -10.98 32.52 -17.00
CA THR A 521 -11.43 31.77 -18.17
C THR A 521 -10.88 32.42 -19.42
N ASN A 522 -10.47 31.60 -20.39
CA ASN A 522 -10.00 32.06 -21.69
C ASN A 522 -11.13 32.60 -22.60
N LEU A 523 -12.38 32.68 -22.12
CA LEU A 523 -13.55 33.15 -22.87
C LEU A 523 -14.11 34.48 -22.35
N ASN A 524 -14.44 35.39 -23.29
CA ASN A 524 -15.11 36.67 -23.03
C ASN A 524 -16.62 36.50 -22.75
N CYS A 525 -16.97 35.96 -21.57
CA CYS A 525 -18.27 36.02 -20.85
C CYS A 525 -19.00 34.69 -20.60
N SER A 526 -19.55 34.57 -19.38
CA SER A 526 -20.61 33.66 -18.89
C SER A 526 -20.32 32.16 -18.77
N ALA A 527 -19.08 31.70 -18.91
CA ALA A 527 -18.75 30.30 -18.62
C ALA A 527 -18.91 30.01 -17.12
N VAL A 528 -19.53 28.87 -16.78
CA VAL A 528 -19.61 28.38 -15.40
C VAL A 528 -18.20 27.91 -15.01
N LEU A 529 -17.53 28.69 -14.17
CA LEU A 529 -16.17 28.37 -13.72
C LEU A 529 -16.18 27.06 -12.93
N THR A 530 -15.27 26.16 -13.29
CA THR A 530 -15.12 24.88 -12.61
C THR A 530 -14.21 25.04 -11.41
N PRO A 531 -14.65 24.69 -10.18
CA PRO A 531 -13.79 24.81 -9.00
C PRO A 531 -12.49 24.03 -9.16
N GLN A 532 -11.39 24.68 -8.80
CA GLN A 532 -10.05 24.12 -8.88
C GLN A 532 -9.48 23.97 -7.47
N VAL A 533 -8.73 22.91 -7.25
CA VAL A 533 -7.90 22.70 -6.07
C VAL A 533 -6.53 23.30 -6.36
N VAL A 534 -6.05 24.16 -5.47
CA VAL A 534 -4.68 24.69 -5.48
C VAL A 534 -3.93 24.04 -4.33
N ARG A 535 -2.86 23.32 -4.66
CA ARG A 535 -1.96 22.69 -3.71
C ARG A 535 -0.60 23.36 -3.75
N ILE A 536 -0.15 23.78 -2.58
CA ILE A 536 1.16 24.41 -2.39
C ILE A 536 2.09 23.37 -1.79
N CYS A 537 3.19 23.11 -2.50
CA CYS A 537 4.21 22.17 -2.08
C CYS A 537 5.54 22.89 -1.87
N GLU A 538 6.45 22.29 -1.10
CA GLU A 538 7.83 22.74 -1.04
C GLU A 538 8.53 22.52 -2.39
N SER A 539 9.61 23.26 -2.63
CA SER A 539 10.50 23.03 -3.78
C SER A 539 11.92 22.85 -3.28
N SER A 540 12.71 22.05 -3.99
CA SER A 540 14.10 21.78 -3.63
C SER A 540 15.03 22.67 -4.44
N GLN A 541 15.95 23.36 -3.74
CA GLN A 541 17.01 24.10 -4.39
C GLN A 541 18.03 23.16 -5.05
N VAL A 542 18.33 22.03 -4.40
CA VAL A 542 19.32 21.06 -4.89
C VAL A 542 18.82 20.34 -6.14
N LEU A 543 17.57 19.89 -6.13
CA LEU A 543 16.93 19.23 -7.27
C LEU A 543 16.45 20.23 -8.34
N ASN A 544 16.44 21.53 -8.01
CA ASN A 544 16.04 22.63 -8.88
C ASN A 544 14.63 22.42 -9.50
N THR A 545 13.68 21.96 -8.68
CA THR A 545 12.31 21.68 -9.12
C THR A 545 11.33 21.64 -7.94
N GLY A 546 10.03 21.59 -8.25
CA GLY A 546 8.96 21.39 -7.27
C GLY A 546 8.97 19.98 -6.68
N LEU A 547 8.45 19.82 -5.46
CA LEU A 547 8.36 18.52 -4.80
C LEU A 547 6.89 18.15 -4.75
N ALA A 548 6.43 17.46 -5.80
CA ALA A 548 5.02 17.11 -5.95
C ALA A 548 4.52 16.36 -4.70
N CYS A 549 3.72 17.07 -3.88
CA CYS A 549 3.34 16.64 -2.54
C CYS A 549 1.89 16.16 -2.49
N ASP A 550 1.64 15.19 -1.62
CA ASP A 550 0.30 14.72 -1.30
C ASP A 550 -0.45 15.69 -0.38
N TYR A 551 -1.72 15.40 -0.15
CA TYR A 551 -2.58 16.22 0.70
C TYR A 551 -2.04 16.39 2.12
N ASN A 552 -1.50 15.34 2.73
CA ASN A 552 -1.04 15.33 4.11
C ASN A 552 0.32 16.04 4.29
N THR A 553 1.14 16.10 3.23
CA THR A 553 2.46 16.76 3.23
C THR A 553 2.45 18.16 2.62
N ALA A 554 1.33 18.60 2.04
CA ALA A 554 1.20 19.92 1.44
C ALA A 554 1.35 21.07 2.46
N LEU A 555 1.98 22.17 2.03
CA LEU A 555 2.04 23.41 2.81
C LEU A 555 0.65 24.05 2.93
N ASN A 556 -0.18 23.88 1.90
CA ASN A 556 -1.60 24.21 1.91
C ASN A 556 -2.34 23.51 0.76
N ASN A 557 -3.63 23.22 0.95
CA ASN A 557 -4.53 22.70 -0.07
C ASN A 557 -5.88 23.41 0.03
N MET A 558 -6.27 24.18 -1.00
CA MET A 558 -7.48 25.01 -0.97
C MET A 558 -8.28 24.91 -2.26
N VAL A 559 -9.62 24.86 -2.14
CA VAL A 559 -10.53 24.97 -3.28
C VAL A 559 -10.76 26.44 -3.63
N VAL A 560 -10.48 26.82 -4.87
CA VAL A 560 -10.79 28.11 -5.46
C VAL A 560 -12.04 27.92 -6.33
N ASN A 561 -13.14 28.59 -5.97
CA ASN A 561 -14.48 28.25 -6.47
C ASN A 561 -15.22 29.40 -7.17
N SER A 562 -14.60 30.58 -7.30
CA SER A 562 -15.20 31.74 -7.94
C SER A 562 -14.15 32.68 -8.53
N SER A 563 -14.61 33.70 -9.25
CA SER A 563 -13.77 34.82 -9.72
C SER A 563 -13.42 35.81 -8.60
N LEU A 564 -13.96 35.63 -7.39
CA LEU A 564 -13.54 36.41 -6.23
C LEU A 564 -12.21 35.86 -5.71
N THR A 565 -11.32 36.78 -5.32
CA THR A 565 -10.02 36.45 -4.77
C THR A 565 -10.15 35.57 -3.53
N SER A 566 -9.54 34.39 -3.60
CA SER A 566 -9.30 33.50 -2.47
C SER A 566 -7.89 33.73 -1.96
N VAL A 567 -7.71 33.84 -0.64
CA VAL A 567 -6.39 34.05 -0.05
C VAL A 567 -5.89 32.74 0.55
N ILE A 568 -4.87 32.15 -0.08
CA ILE A 568 -4.16 30.99 0.44
C ILE A 568 -3.07 31.48 1.39
N THR A 569 -3.03 30.94 2.60
CA THR A 569 -2.02 31.28 3.61
C THR A 569 -1.26 30.04 4.03
N PHE A 570 0.07 30.08 3.98
CA PHE A 570 0.92 28.95 4.35
C PHE A 570 2.22 29.42 5.02
N MET A 571 2.85 28.52 5.76
CA MET A 571 4.19 28.75 6.29
C MET A 571 5.21 28.49 5.19
N CYS A 572 6.02 29.49 4.84
CA CYS A 572 7.08 29.29 3.87
C CYS A 572 8.10 28.26 4.39
N PRO A 573 8.57 27.31 3.56
CA PRO A 573 9.53 26.30 3.99
C PRO A 573 10.72 26.91 4.72
N SER A 574 10.97 26.43 5.94
CA SER A 574 12.07 26.90 6.77
C SER A 574 13.39 26.25 6.36
N PHE A 575 14.49 26.78 6.89
CA PHE A 575 15.80 26.15 6.78
C PHE A 575 15.77 24.68 7.23
N ARG A 576 16.20 23.77 6.37
CA ARG A 576 16.44 22.36 6.72
C ARG A 576 17.92 22.11 6.97
N ASP A 577 18.75 22.51 6.00
CA ASP A 577 20.21 22.39 6.07
C ASP A 577 20.90 23.44 5.17
N SER A 578 22.24 23.36 5.07
CA SER A 578 23.04 24.34 4.32
C SER A 578 22.82 24.32 2.80
N GLN A 579 22.31 23.22 2.24
CA GLN A 579 21.98 23.06 0.82
C GLN A 579 20.50 23.37 0.55
N GLU A 580 19.63 23.11 1.52
CA GLU A 580 18.19 23.41 1.50
C GLU A 580 17.84 24.49 2.54
N PRO A 581 18.11 25.78 2.25
CA PRO A 581 17.88 26.88 3.18
C PRO A 581 16.40 27.24 3.36
N GLY A 582 15.48 26.56 2.67
CA GLY A 582 14.06 26.90 2.61
C GLY A 582 13.79 28.08 1.66
N GLY A 583 12.57 28.62 1.71
CA GLY A 583 12.20 29.79 0.92
C GLY A 583 11.66 29.52 -0.47
N LEU A 584 11.45 28.25 -0.84
CA LEU A 584 11.01 27.87 -2.18
C LEU A 584 9.75 26.99 -2.13
N TYR A 585 8.80 27.27 -3.01
CA TYR A 585 7.56 26.51 -3.12
C TYR A 585 7.11 26.35 -4.57
N SER A 586 6.21 25.41 -4.78
CA SER A 586 5.60 25.09 -6.06
C SER A 586 4.08 25.09 -5.94
N ILE A 587 3.42 25.40 -7.06
CA ILE A 587 1.97 25.48 -7.16
C ILE A 587 1.50 24.39 -8.10
N TYR A 588 0.63 23.52 -7.60
CA TYR A 588 -0.03 22.47 -8.34
C TYR A 588 -1.53 22.75 -8.37
N VAL A 589 -2.19 22.50 -9.50
CA VAL A 589 -3.64 22.69 -9.62
C VAL A 589 -4.33 21.49 -10.25
N ALA A 590 -5.54 21.19 -9.81
CA ALA A 590 -6.39 20.16 -10.38
C ALA A 590 -7.86 20.59 -10.35
N SER A 591 -8.68 20.09 -11.27
CA SER A 591 -10.14 20.16 -11.07
C SER A 591 -10.55 19.38 -9.83
N ILE A 592 -11.54 19.87 -9.09
CA ILE A 592 -12.11 19.15 -7.93
C ILE A 592 -12.80 17.84 -8.35
N MET A 593 -13.20 17.74 -9.62
CA MET A 593 -13.73 16.52 -10.22
C MET A 593 -13.43 16.52 -11.73
N ASP A 594 -12.79 15.47 -12.23
CA ASP A 594 -12.35 15.41 -13.63
C ASP A 594 -13.53 15.53 -14.62
N GLN A 595 -14.70 14.96 -14.32
CA GLN A 595 -15.92 15.12 -15.13
C GLN A 595 -16.47 16.55 -15.18
N LEU A 596 -16.06 17.42 -14.25
CA LEU A 596 -16.42 18.83 -14.27
C LEU A 596 -15.41 19.67 -15.06
N ASP A 597 -14.20 19.16 -15.31
CA ASP A 597 -13.14 19.92 -15.97
C ASP A 597 -13.59 20.35 -17.37
N ASP A 598 -13.64 21.66 -17.57
CA ASP A 598 -14.01 22.28 -18.84
C ASP A 598 -12.78 22.56 -19.73
N HIS A 599 -11.56 22.29 -19.22
CA HIS A 599 -10.27 22.61 -19.81
C HIS A 599 -10.10 24.09 -20.22
N GLN A 600 -10.96 24.97 -19.70
CA GLN A 600 -11.02 26.41 -20.00
C GLN A 600 -10.78 27.27 -18.76
N THR A 601 -11.13 26.75 -17.59
CA THR A 601 -10.94 27.39 -16.29
C THR A 601 -9.49 27.20 -15.87
N THR A 602 -8.80 28.30 -15.58
CA THR A 602 -7.44 28.32 -15.03
C THR A 602 -7.44 29.02 -13.69
N VAL A 603 -6.43 28.73 -12.86
CA VAL A 603 -6.16 29.51 -11.64
C VAL A 603 -4.92 30.36 -11.89
N VAL A 604 -5.00 31.63 -11.50
CA VAL A 604 -3.86 32.52 -11.35
C VAL A 604 -3.69 32.82 -9.87
N CYS A 605 -2.47 32.66 -9.36
CA CYS A 605 -2.09 32.93 -7.98
C CYS A 605 -0.90 33.90 -7.98
N GLU A 606 -1.01 34.98 -7.22
CA GLU A 606 0.05 35.97 -7.04
C GLU A 606 0.34 36.19 -5.56
N GLN A 607 1.61 36.34 -5.20
CA GLN A 607 1.99 36.63 -3.82
C GLN A 607 1.54 38.04 -3.42
N VAL A 608 0.89 38.13 -2.26
CA VAL A 608 0.45 39.40 -1.68
C VAL A 608 1.57 39.92 -0.78
N GLN A 609 1.97 41.18 -0.98
CA GLN A 609 2.96 41.87 -0.14
C GLN A 609 2.42 42.22 1.25
#